data_AF-A0A9P4XSX1-F1
#
_entry.id   AF-A0A9P4XSX1-F1
#
_cell.length_a   1.000
_cell.length_b   1.000
_cell.length_c   1.000
_cell.angle_alpha   90.00
_cell.angle_beta   90.00
_cell.angle_gamma   90.00
#
_symmetry.space_group_name_H-M   'P 1'
#
loop_
_entity.id
_entity.type
_entity.pdbx_description
1 polymer ?
#
loop_
_entity_poly.entity_id
_entity_poly.type
_entity_poly.pdbx_seq_one_letter_code
_entity_poly.pdbx_strand_id
1 'polypeptide(L)'
;RNNLLAAVGFLELANAGDFAANVWNETPVPKYALAMMALGGIAALCMIYFSVRDGVLSLANLRALREERRYLQSQRELHLRDANMLRTIDCFLDMNTREMGTELVDRVGMDTLLGFSSLVVGIGTFLAMDGDRHPVLFRASNLLTGYVGNTPCVLFGLVNISWSSWVWARSKKQQAAALRYVKGSTRIGQMLRNRTSSIQMHAALHGISGIVAGAAAMVTATMWWGYVVLLPCVITSGLVNLFWRRRVGYERPLVAHEITSIDQDTVLEALRYADSCCQRIWKGYVLGKDAFTTLVPEAESLLCALDFIQKNNLFEDLCLRLLKDPETSRRLQQTSSASPSSSTDNFAAAEAPAIDWHQLAAVEDEAWTQHVLKVARELINEKALLSFTYQERHLLEVLGCYMCR
;
A
#
# COMPACT_ATOMS: atom_id res chain seq x y z
N ARG A 1 4.92 2.94 -4.98
CA ARG A 1 4.11 3.73 -4.03
C ARG A 1 2.87 2.92 -3.64
N ASN A 2 2.30 3.14 -2.45
CA ASN A 2 1.20 2.38 -1.88
C ASN A 2 -0.09 2.64 -2.69
N ASN A 3 -0.25 1.86 -3.76
CA ASN A 3 -1.24 2.08 -4.80
C ASN A 3 -2.37 1.04 -4.74
N LEU A 4 -2.65 0.48 -3.54
CA LEU A 4 -3.77 -0.45 -3.37
C LEU A 4 -5.05 0.22 -3.90
N LEU A 5 -5.81 -0.44 -4.74
CA LEU A 5 -7.08 0.09 -5.26
C LEU A 5 -8.20 -0.08 -4.22
N ALA A 6 -9.02 0.96 -4.03
CA ALA A 6 -10.11 0.90 -3.03
C ALA A 6 -11.13 -0.19 -3.38
N ALA A 7 -11.38 -0.40 -4.67
CA ALA A 7 -12.30 -1.40 -5.21
C ALA A 7 -11.94 -2.84 -4.82
N VAL A 8 -10.66 -3.13 -4.59
CA VAL A 8 -10.18 -4.49 -4.25
C VAL A 8 -10.74 -4.98 -2.91
N GLY A 9 -11.06 -4.07 -1.98
CA GLY A 9 -11.76 -4.41 -0.73
C GLY A 9 -13.20 -4.91 -0.90
N PHE A 10 -13.74 -4.88 -2.13
CA PHE A 10 -15.08 -5.37 -2.47
C PHE A 10 -15.06 -6.63 -3.34
N LEU A 11 -13.90 -7.30 -3.52
CA LEU A 11 -13.81 -8.55 -4.28
C LEU A 11 -14.72 -9.65 -3.68
N GLU A 12 -14.77 -9.74 -2.35
CA GLU A 12 -15.65 -10.69 -1.66
C GLU A 12 -17.14 -10.41 -1.93
N LEU A 13 -17.54 -9.13 -2.06
CA LEU A 13 -18.91 -8.76 -2.40
C LEU A 13 -19.28 -9.26 -3.79
N ALA A 14 -18.36 -9.12 -4.75
CA ALA A 14 -18.61 -9.55 -6.12
C ALA A 14 -18.67 -11.08 -6.24
N ASN A 15 -17.85 -11.80 -5.48
CA ASN A 15 -17.95 -13.26 -5.39
C ASN A 15 -19.29 -13.71 -4.78
N ALA A 16 -19.84 -12.98 -3.81
CA ALA A 16 -21.17 -13.25 -3.25
C ALA A 16 -22.34 -12.86 -4.19
N GLY A 17 -22.05 -12.33 -5.38
CA GLY A 17 -23.05 -11.94 -6.39
C GLY A 17 -23.81 -13.13 -7.00
N ASP A 18 -23.33 -14.35 -6.79
CA ASP A 18 -23.98 -15.60 -7.16
C ASP A 18 -25.15 -16.01 -6.24
N PHE A 19 -25.45 -15.19 -5.23
CA PHE A 19 -26.59 -15.36 -4.33
C PHE A 19 -27.85 -15.82 -5.05
N ALA A 20 -28.22 -15.12 -6.12
CA ALA A 20 -29.45 -15.43 -6.82
C ALA A 20 -29.40 -16.78 -7.56
N ALA A 21 -28.22 -17.17 -8.06
CA ALA A 21 -28.01 -18.45 -8.74
C ALA A 21 -28.06 -19.64 -7.78
N ASN A 22 -27.49 -19.49 -6.58
CA ASN A 22 -27.43 -20.57 -5.60
C ASN A 22 -28.72 -20.68 -4.76
N VAL A 23 -29.45 -19.57 -4.54
CA VAL A 23 -30.70 -19.58 -3.75
C VAL A 23 -31.93 -19.93 -4.58
N TRP A 24 -32.07 -19.35 -5.78
CA TRP A 24 -33.19 -19.65 -6.68
C TRP A 24 -32.75 -20.63 -7.77
N ASN A 25 -32.21 -21.75 -7.32
CA ASN A 25 -31.71 -22.83 -8.16
C ASN A 25 -32.83 -23.77 -8.66
N GLU A 26 -33.93 -23.16 -9.13
CA GLU A 26 -35.10 -23.85 -9.66
C GLU A 26 -35.22 -23.59 -11.16
N THR A 27 -35.64 -24.61 -11.93
CA THR A 27 -35.89 -24.50 -13.37
C THR A 27 -37.39 -24.66 -13.63
N PRO A 28 -38.12 -23.64 -14.15
CA PRO A 28 -37.62 -22.37 -14.66
C PRO A 28 -37.27 -21.33 -13.59
N VAL A 29 -36.18 -20.59 -13.83
CA VAL A 29 -35.70 -19.55 -12.90
C VAL A 29 -36.69 -18.36 -12.89
N PRO A 30 -37.12 -17.87 -11.71
CA PRO A 30 -37.99 -16.71 -11.63
C PRO A 30 -37.39 -15.45 -12.27
N LYS A 31 -38.21 -14.63 -12.95
CA LYS A 31 -37.75 -13.42 -13.67
C LYS A 31 -36.97 -12.43 -12.80
N TYR A 32 -37.36 -12.28 -11.53
CA TYR A 32 -36.64 -11.40 -10.60
C TYR A 32 -35.25 -11.97 -10.23
N ALA A 33 -35.12 -13.29 -10.12
CA ALA A 33 -33.86 -13.96 -9.85
C ALA A 33 -32.93 -13.86 -11.06
N LEU A 34 -33.46 -14.02 -12.29
CA LEU A 34 -32.72 -13.77 -13.53
C LEU A 34 -32.11 -12.36 -13.58
N ALA A 35 -32.87 -11.33 -13.19
CA ALA A 35 -32.35 -9.97 -13.14
C ALA A 35 -31.22 -9.80 -12.11
N MET A 36 -31.35 -10.40 -10.92
CA MET A 36 -30.32 -10.39 -9.89
C MET A 36 -29.06 -11.17 -10.31
N MET A 37 -29.23 -12.33 -10.95
CA MET A 37 -28.13 -13.13 -11.50
C MET A 37 -27.36 -12.36 -12.58
N ALA A 38 -28.07 -11.65 -13.48
CA ALA A 38 -27.41 -10.82 -14.49
C ALA A 38 -26.58 -9.71 -13.84
N LEU A 39 -27.12 -9.00 -12.84
CA LEU A 39 -26.39 -7.95 -12.13
C LEU A 39 -25.17 -8.51 -11.37
N GLY A 40 -25.35 -9.62 -10.65
CA GLY A 40 -24.27 -10.27 -9.90
C GLY A 40 -23.17 -10.80 -10.81
N GLY A 41 -23.53 -11.48 -11.91
CA GLY A 41 -22.59 -11.99 -12.91
C GLY A 41 -21.79 -10.87 -13.58
N ILE A 42 -22.45 -9.77 -13.98
CA ILE A 42 -21.75 -8.59 -14.53
C ILE A 42 -20.79 -7.99 -13.50
N ALA A 43 -21.24 -7.81 -12.24
CA ALA A 43 -20.39 -7.26 -11.19
C ALA A 43 -19.15 -8.13 -10.94
N ALA A 44 -19.30 -9.45 -10.88
CA ALA A 44 -18.21 -10.40 -10.76
C ALA A 44 -17.20 -10.28 -11.92
N LEU A 45 -17.68 -10.25 -13.17
CA LEU A 45 -16.80 -10.10 -14.33
C LEU A 45 -16.09 -8.73 -14.36
N CYS A 46 -16.77 -7.65 -13.96
CA CYS A 46 -16.16 -6.32 -13.85
C CYS A 46 -15.01 -6.28 -12.82
N MET A 47 -15.11 -7.06 -11.75
CA MET A 47 -14.05 -7.11 -10.74
C MET A 47 -12.74 -7.73 -11.24
N ILE A 48 -12.77 -8.52 -12.30
CA ILE A 48 -11.56 -9.04 -12.96
C ILE A 48 -10.68 -7.91 -13.47
N TYR A 49 -11.26 -6.84 -14.02
CA TYR A 49 -10.49 -5.68 -14.47
C TYR A 49 -9.72 -5.05 -13.30
N PHE A 50 -10.36 -4.90 -12.15
CA PHE A 50 -9.73 -4.32 -10.96
C PHE A 50 -8.67 -5.24 -10.36
N SER A 51 -8.91 -6.54 -10.29
CA SER A 51 -7.91 -7.50 -9.78
C SER A 51 -6.68 -7.59 -10.67
N VAL A 52 -6.85 -7.58 -12.01
CA VAL A 52 -5.74 -7.54 -12.95
C VAL A 52 -4.94 -6.24 -12.79
N ARG A 53 -5.62 -5.10 -12.67
CA ARG A 53 -4.96 -3.81 -12.52
C ARG A 53 -4.19 -3.70 -11.20
N ASP A 54 -4.77 -4.14 -10.08
CA ASP A 54 -4.06 -4.15 -8.79
C ASP A 54 -2.90 -5.14 -8.81
N GLY A 55 -3.10 -6.32 -9.41
CA GLY A 55 -2.05 -7.32 -9.60
C GLY A 55 -0.85 -6.80 -10.40
N VAL A 56 -1.06 -6.02 -11.47
CA VAL A 56 0.05 -5.39 -12.22
C VAL A 56 0.81 -4.39 -11.36
N LEU A 57 0.11 -3.56 -10.58
CA LEU A 57 0.75 -2.60 -9.66
C LEU A 57 1.53 -3.33 -8.55
N SER A 58 0.96 -4.41 -8.03
CA SER A 58 1.57 -5.24 -7.00
C SER A 58 2.83 -5.95 -7.52
N LEU A 59 2.81 -6.45 -8.76
CA LEU A 59 3.98 -7.02 -9.42
C LEU A 59 5.10 -5.99 -9.62
N ALA A 60 4.78 -4.75 -9.96
CA ALA A 60 5.78 -3.68 -10.05
C ALA A 60 6.45 -3.40 -8.70
N ASN A 61 5.66 -3.33 -7.62
CA ASN A 61 6.19 -3.19 -6.26
C ASN A 61 7.06 -4.40 -5.86
N LEU A 62 6.62 -5.63 -6.16
CA LEU A 62 7.39 -6.84 -5.89
C LEU A 62 8.72 -6.89 -6.64
N ARG A 63 8.77 -6.38 -7.88
CA ARG A 63 10.03 -6.28 -8.64
C ARG A 63 11.01 -5.35 -7.93
N ALA A 64 10.55 -4.15 -7.56
CA ALA A 64 11.38 -3.18 -6.84
C ALA A 64 11.87 -3.73 -5.48
N LEU A 65 11.01 -4.42 -4.72
CA LEU A 65 11.39 -5.06 -3.45
C LEU A 65 12.39 -6.21 -3.66
N ARG A 66 12.28 -6.97 -4.76
CA ARG A 66 13.25 -8.03 -5.10
C ARG A 66 14.60 -7.46 -5.50
N GLU A 67 14.62 -6.35 -6.22
CA GLU A 67 15.85 -5.64 -6.59
C GLU A 67 16.56 -5.10 -5.33
N GLU A 68 15.83 -4.42 -4.45
CA GLU A 68 16.33 -3.99 -3.15
C GLU A 68 16.88 -5.18 -2.34
N ARG A 69 16.15 -6.30 -2.31
CA ARG A 69 16.59 -7.50 -1.59
C ARG A 69 17.91 -8.04 -2.12
N ARG A 70 18.08 -8.11 -3.45
CA ARG A 70 19.33 -8.56 -4.08
C ARG A 70 20.47 -7.62 -3.74
N TYR A 71 20.23 -6.31 -3.79
CA TYR A 71 21.20 -5.31 -3.38
C TYR A 71 21.62 -5.51 -1.91
N LEU A 72 20.66 -5.62 -0.99
CA LEU A 72 20.93 -5.87 0.44
C LEU A 72 21.70 -7.18 0.67
N GLN A 73 21.36 -8.25 -0.05
CA GLN A 73 22.09 -9.52 0.02
C GLN A 73 23.55 -9.37 -0.44
N SER A 74 23.80 -8.64 -1.53
CA SER A 74 25.17 -8.35 -1.98
C SER A 74 25.95 -7.53 -0.96
N GLN A 75 25.32 -6.52 -0.34
CA GLN A 75 25.96 -5.71 0.71
C GLN A 75 26.25 -6.52 1.96
N ARG A 76 25.40 -7.51 2.28
CA ARG A 76 25.58 -8.43 3.41
C ARG A 76 26.88 -9.25 3.27
N GLU A 77 27.19 -9.70 2.06
CA GLU A 77 28.40 -10.47 1.75
C GLU A 77 29.66 -9.60 1.84
N LEU A 78 29.57 -8.33 1.43
CA LEU A 78 30.68 -7.38 1.51
C LEU A 78 31.02 -6.97 2.97
N HIS A 79 30.01 -6.90 3.84
CA HIS A 79 30.16 -6.40 5.21
C HIS A 79 30.15 -7.50 6.28
N LEU A 80 30.52 -8.74 5.94
CA LEU A 80 30.55 -9.86 6.89
C LEU A 80 31.41 -9.62 8.15
N ARG A 81 32.41 -8.73 8.06
CA ARG A 81 33.32 -8.42 9.16
C ARG A 81 32.85 -7.25 10.04
N ASP A 82 31.86 -6.48 9.59
CA ASP A 82 31.30 -5.36 10.36
C ASP A 82 29.96 -5.78 10.96
N ALA A 83 29.97 -6.07 12.27
CA ALA A 83 28.78 -6.52 12.99
C ALA A 83 27.65 -5.48 13.01
N ASN A 84 27.97 -4.19 13.06
CA ASN A 84 26.98 -3.12 13.11
C ASN A 84 26.31 -2.92 11.75
N MET A 85 27.11 -2.94 10.68
CA MET A 85 26.59 -2.89 9.32
C MET A 85 25.78 -4.16 9.00
N LEU A 86 26.27 -5.33 9.42
CA LEU A 86 25.57 -6.59 9.21
C LEU A 86 24.18 -6.56 9.88
N ARG A 87 24.09 -6.08 11.12
CA ARG A 87 22.82 -5.91 11.84
C ARG A 87 21.87 -4.92 11.14
N THR A 88 22.43 -3.88 10.53
CA THR A 88 21.67 -2.87 9.77
C THR A 88 21.08 -3.47 8.49
N ILE A 89 21.90 -4.16 7.71
CA ILE A 89 21.47 -4.85 6.49
C ILE A 89 20.41 -5.91 6.82
N ASP A 90 20.64 -6.66 7.88
CA ASP A 90 19.72 -7.67 8.38
C ASP A 90 18.37 -7.07 8.84
N CYS A 91 18.38 -5.87 9.43
CA CYS A 91 17.17 -5.11 9.76
C CYS A 91 16.38 -4.75 8.48
N PHE A 92 17.04 -4.23 7.45
CA PHE A 92 16.39 -3.92 6.17
C PHE A 92 15.88 -5.18 5.45
N LEU A 93 16.62 -6.28 5.49
CA LEU A 93 16.16 -7.57 4.95
C LEU A 93 14.92 -8.09 5.67
N ASP A 94 14.79 -7.91 6.98
CA ASP A 94 13.59 -8.30 7.73
C ASP A 94 12.37 -7.48 7.33
N MET A 95 12.52 -6.15 7.23
CA MET A 95 11.47 -5.25 6.79
C MET A 95 11.05 -5.56 5.35
N ASN A 96 12.01 -5.73 4.43
CA ASN A 96 11.76 -6.13 3.05
C ASN A 96 11.04 -7.49 2.97
N THR A 97 11.36 -8.45 3.84
CA THR A 97 10.66 -9.75 3.90
C THR A 97 9.20 -9.59 4.28
N ARG A 98 8.88 -8.73 5.26
CA ARG A 98 7.48 -8.42 5.61
C ARG A 98 6.78 -7.72 4.45
N GLU A 99 7.38 -6.67 3.89
CA GLU A 99 6.77 -5.89 2.80
C GLU A 99 6.50 -6.76 1.57
N MET A 100 7.47 -7.58 1.16
CA MET A 100 7.33 -8.51 0.03
C MET A 100 6.27 -9.57 0.31
N GLY A 101 6.20 -10.11 1.53
CA GLY A 101 5.21 -11.12 1.87
C GLY A 101 3.79 -10.56 1.95
N THR A 102 3.60 -9.34 2.46
CA THR A 102 2.29 -8.64 2.42
C THR A 102 1.89 -8.38 0.96
N GLU A 103 2.82 -7.93 0.13
CA GLU A 103 2.52 -7.65 -1.28
C GLU A 103 2.22 -8.96 -2.06
N LEU A 104 2.87 -10.06 -1.70
CA LEU A 104 2.63 -11.37 -2.32
C LEU A 104 1.34 -12.04 -1.85
N VAL A 105 1.10 -12.10 -0.54
CA VAL A 105 -0.04 -12.81 0.05
C VAL A 105 -1.29 -11.94 0.01
N ASP A 106 -1.22 -10.75 0.62
CA ASP A 106 -2.38 -9.90 0.87
C ASP A 106 -2.82 -9.14 -0.39
N ARG A 107 -2.04 -9.17 -1.48
CA ARG A 107 -2.42 -8.56 -2.77
C ARG A 107 -2.37 -9.54 -3.93
N VAL A 108 -1.19 -9.99 -4.36
CA VAL A 108 -1.12 -10.92 -5.52
C VAL A 108 -1.95 -12.19 -5.27
N GLY A 109 -1.83 -12.80 -4.09
CA GLY A 109 -2.59 -13.99 -3.72
C GLY A 109 -4.10 -13.72 -3.72
N MET A 110 -4.53 -12.61 -3.11
CA MET A 110 -5.92 -12.19 -3.10
C MET A 110 -6.46 -11.90 -4.52
N ASP A 111 -5.77 -11.07 -5.30
CA ASP A 111 -6.20 -10.66 -6.64
C ASP A 111 -6.28 -11.84 -7.60
N THR A 112 -5.32 -12.76 -7.53
CA THR A 112 -5.30 -13.95 -8.39
C THR A 112 -6.38 -14.94 -8.00
N LEU A 113 -6.49 -15.30 -6.72
CA LEU A 113 -7.46 -16.30 -6.26
C LEU A 113 -8.90 -15.76 -6.30
N LEU A 114 -9.13 -14.57 -5.77
CA LEU A 114 -10.48 -13.96 -5.77
C LEU A 114 -10.87 -13.47 -7.16
N GLY A 115 -9.93 -12.98 -7.98
CA GLY A 115 -10.20 -12.64 -9.38
C GLY A 115 -10.56 -13.86 -10.22
N PHE A 116 -9.87 -14.99 -10.02
CA PHE A 116 -10.22 -16.25 -10.66
C PHE A 116 -11.58 -16.76 -10.17
N SER A 117 -11.85 -16.70 -8.86
CA SER A 117 -13.17 -16.96 -8.30
C SER A 117 -14.25 -16.13 -9.00
N SER A 118 -14.06 -14.81 -9.13
CA SER A 118 -15.04 -13.93 -9.77
C SER A 118 -15.30 -14.28 -11.24
N LEU A 119 -14.28 -14.74 -11.97
CA LEU A 119 -14.43 -15.23 -13.34
C LEU A 119 -15.29 -16.50 -13.39
N VAL A 120 -14.95 -17.51 -12.59
CA VAL A 120 -15.65 -18.79 -12.56
C VAL A 120 -17.10 -18.60 -12.11
N VAL A 121 -17.31 -17.81 -11.06
CA VAL A 121 -18.63 -17.47 -10.52
C VAL A 121 -19.46 -16.67 -11.54
N GLY A 122 -18.87 -15.68 -12.21
CA GLY A 122 -19.54 -14.89 -13.23
C GLY A 122 -20.00 -15.75 -14.41
N ILE A 123 -19.12 -16.61 -14.94
CA ILE A 123 -19.46 -17.55 -16.03
C ILE A 123 -20.56 -18.52 -15.58
N GLY A 124 -20.41 -19.13 -14.41
CA GLY A 124 -21.40 -20.05 -13.85
C GLY A 124 -22.77 -19.37 -13.74
N THR A 125 -22.82 -18.15 -13.20
CA THR A 125 -24.06 -17.40 -13.04
C THR A 125 -24.79 -17.18 -14.36
N PHE A 126 -24.08 -16.86 -15.46
CA PHE A 126 -24.70 -16.76 -16.78
C PHE A 126 -25.16 -18.12 -17.33
N LEU A 127 -24.44 -19.20 -17.06
CA LEU A 127 -24.84 -20.55 -17.48
C LEU A 127 -26.13 -21.01 -16.76
N ALA A 128 -26.33 -20.66 -15.48
CA ALA A 128 -27.57 -20.96 -14.78
C ALA A 128 -28.80 -20.28 -15.38
N MET A 129 -28.64 -19.12 -16.03
CA MET A 129 -29.77 -18.39 -16.63
C MET A 129 -30.44 -19.15 -17.79
N ASP A 130 -29.71 -20.03 -18.49
CA ASP A 130 -30.24 -20.84 -19.61
C ASP A 130 -30.42 -22.32 -19.23
N GLY A 131 -30.46 -22.62 -17.92
CA GLY A 131 -30.56 -23.97 -17.38
C GLY A 131 -31.77 -24.77 -17.88
N ASP A 132 -32.86 -24.08 -18.26
CA ASP A 132 -34.12 -24.68 -18.72
C ASP A 132 -33.99 -25.38 -20.06
N ARG A 133 -33.12 -24.89 -20.95
CA ARG A 133 -32.93 -25.45 -22.29
C ARG A 133 -31.86 -26.54 -22.32
N HIS A 134 -30.90 -26.45 -21.41
CA HIS A 134 -29.71 -27.30 -21.41
C HIS A 134 -29.38 -27.79 -19.99
N PRO A 135 -29.88 -28.97 -19.58
CA PRO A 135 -29.65 -29.51 -18.22
C PRO A 135 -28.18 -29.77 -17.89
N VAL A 136 -27.34 -29.95 -18.93
CA VAL A 136 -25.88 -30.06 -18.77
C VAL A 136 -25.27 -28.71 -18.34
N LEU A 137 -25.73 -27.59 -18.91
CA LEU A 137 -25.26 -26.25 -18.54
C LEU A 137 -25.70 -25.89 -17.10
N PHE A 138 -26.90 -26.31 -16.71
CA PHE A 138 -27.39 -26.14 -15.33
C PHE A 138 -26.50 -26.86 -14.30
N ARG A 139 -26.15 -28.13 -14.55
CA ARG A 139 -25.24 -28.88 -13.67
C ARG A 139 -23.83 -28.29 -13.64
N ALA A 140 -23.33 -27.85 -14.80
CA ALA A 140 -22.04 -27.18 -14.89
C ALA A 140 -22.05 -25.87 -14.10
N SER A 141 -23.11 -25.07 -14.20
CA SER A 141 -23.29 -23.86 -13.42
C SER A 141 -23.19 -24.13 -11.92
N ASN A 142 -23.97 -25.08 -11.39
CA ASN A 142 -23.97 -25.41 -9.96
C ASN A 142 -22.59 -25.83 -9.45
N LEU A 143 -21.81 -26.53 -10.27
CA LEU A 143 -20.44 -26.87 -9.93
C LEU A 143 -19.53 -25.63 -9.92
N LEU A 144 -19.68 -24.73 -10.91
CA LEU A 144 -18.87 -23.53 -11.07
C LEU A 144 -19.19 -22.47 -10.01
N THR A 145 -20.46 -22.12 -9.79
CA THR A 145 -20.87 -21.12 -8.79
C THR A 145 -20.76 -21.65 -7.37
N GLY A 146 -21.09 -22.92 -7.13
CA GLY A 146 -21.12 -23.47 -5.77
C GLY A 146 -19.76 -23.91 -5.24
N TYR A 147 -19.00 -24.70 -6.01
CA TYR A 147 -17.83 -25.40 -5.48
C TYR A 147 -16.51 -24.90 -6.07
N VAL A 148 -16.36 -24.94 -7.39
CA VAL A 148 -15.09 -24.61 -8.07
C VAL A 148 -14.79 -23.12 -7.91
N GLY A 149 -15.79 -22.26 -8.05
CA GLY A 149 -15.66 -20.82 -7.87
C GLY A 149 -15.27 -20.43 -6.45
N ASN A 150 -15.82 -21.11 -5.43
CA ASN A 150 -15.58 -20.77 -4.02
C ASN A 150 -14.33 -21.41 -3.42
N THR A 151 -13.77 -22.46 -4.03
CA THR A 151 -12.54 -23.11 -3.55
C THR A 151 -11.34 -22.15 -3.43
N PRO A 152 -11.04 -21.28 -4.42
CA PRO A 152 -10.01 -20.25 -4.30
C PRO A 152 -10.14 -19.35 -3.06
N CYS A 153 -11.37 -18.98 -2.66
CA CYS A 153 -11.62 -18.15 -1.49
C CYS A 153 -11.15 -18.85 -0.20
N VAL A 154 -11.41 -20.16 -0.06
CA VAL A 154 -10.94 -20.96 1.08
C VAL A 154 -9.42 -21.05 1.11
N LEU A 155 -8.81 -21.35 -0.04
CA LEU A 155 -7.36 -21.45 -0.17
C LEU A 155 -6.68 -20.14 0.22
N PHE A 156 -7.22 -19.01 -0.25
CA PHE A 156 -6.77 -17.69 0.16
C PHE A 156 -6.91 -17.50 1.68
N GLY A 157 -8.07 -17.81 2.26
CA GLY A 157 -8.30 -17.69 3.71
C GLY A 157 -7.28 -18.46 4.56
N LEU A 158 -6.89 -19.67 4.15
CA LEU A 158 -5.87 -20.48 4.83
C LEU A 158 -4.45 -19.90 4.74
N VAL A 159 -4.06 -19.41 3.56
CA VAL A 159 -2.76 -18.76 3.36
C VAL A 159 -2.72 -17.44 4.14
N ASN A 160 -3.79 -16.65 4.06
CA ASN A 160 -3.91 -15.37 4.73
C ASN A 160 -3.85 -15.50 6.25
N ILE A 161 -4.59 -16.43 6.86
CA ILE A 161 -4.51 -16.62 8.32
C ILE A 161 -3.11 -17.05 8.79
N SER A 162 -2.42 -17.86 8.00
CA SER A 162 -1.03 -18.28 8.27
C SER A 162 -0.09 -17.08 8.23
N TRP A 163 -0.19 -16.25 7.18
CA TRP A 163 0.59 -15.02 7.02
C TRP A 163 0.28 -14.00 8.12
N SER A 164 -1.00 -13.74 8.38
CA SER A 164 -1.48 -12.85 9.43
C SER A 164 -0.98 -13.28 10.83
N SER A 165 -0.95 -14.59 11.11
CA SER A 165 -0.40 -15.12 12.36
C SER A 165 1.10 -14.84 12.50
N TRP A 166 1.85 -15.00 11.40
CA TRP A 166 3.27 -14.66 11.36
C TRP A 166 3.50 -13.16 11.60
N VAL A 167 2.74 -12.27 10.93
CA VAL A 167 2.82 -10.81 11.12
C VAL A 167 2.50 -10.42 12.56
N TRP A 168 1.48 -11.05 13.17
CA TRP A 168 1.11 -10.82 14.56
C TRP A 168 2.25 -11.22 15.52
N ALA A 169 2.81 -12.42 15.34
CA ALA A 169 3.90 -12.90 16.19
C ALA A 169 5.16 -12.04 16.05
N ARG A 170 5.51 -11.67 14.80
CA ARG A 170 6.63 -10.78 14.48
C ARG A 170 6.47 -9.43 15.17
N SER A 171 5.32 -8.78 15.02
CA SER A 171 5.09 -7.43 15.58
C SER A 171 5.19 -7.43 17.11
N LYS A 172 4.68 -8.48 17.77
CA LYS A 172 4.80 -8.66 19.22
C LYS A 172 6.26 -8.78 19.67
N LYS A 173 7.07 -9.58 18.95
CA LYS A 173 8.50 -9.77 19.26
C LYS A 173 9.28 -8.46 19.13
N GLN A 174 9.07 -7.74 18.03
CA GLN A 174 9.72 -6.46 17.76
C GLN A 174 9.34 -5.38 18.78
N GLN A 175 8.06 -5.31 19.14
CA GLN A 175 7.59 -4.40 20.17
C GLN A 175 8.28 -4.66 21.52
N ALA A 176 8.34 -5.93 21.94
CA ALA A 176 8.96 -6.28 23.20
C ALA A 176 10.45 -5.90 23.24
N ALA A 177 11.16 -6.06 22.12
CA ALA A 177 12.56 -5.65 21.99
C ALA A 177 12.71 -4.12 22.04
N ALA A 178 11.94 -3.39 21.23
CA ALA A 178 11.99 -1.92 21.20
C ALA A 178 11.60 -1.26 22.53
N LEU A 179 10.58 -1.79 23.23
CA LEU A 179 10.16 -1.27 24.54
C LEU A 179 11.22 -1.48 25.63
N ARG A 180 12.06 -2.53 25.54
CA ARG A 180 13.17 -2.73 26.48
C ARG A 180 14.24 -1.66 26.32
N TYR A 181 14.46 -1.20 25.10
CA TYR A 181 15.41 -0.15 24.77
C TYR A 181 14.89 1.23 25.19
N VAL A 182 13.64 1.56 24.85
CA VAL A 182 13.07 2.91 25.07
C VAL A 182 12.45 3.11 26.46
N LYS A 183 12.94 2.42 27.49
CA LYS A 183 12.39 2.53 28.86
C LYS A 183 12.36 3.97 29.40
N GLY A 184 13.27 4.83 28.94
CA GLY A 184 13.35 6.22 29.34
C GLY A 184 12.38 7.19 28.64
N SER A 185 11.66 6.78 27.57
CA SER A 185 10.73 7.67 26.86
C SER A 185 9.32 7.10 26.82
N THR A 186 8.43 7.68 27.63
CA THR A 186 7.01 7.31 27.69
C THR A 186 6.29 7.54 26.36
N ARG A 187 6.60 8.65 25.67
CA ARG A 187 5.98 9.02 24.38
C ARG A 187 6.29 8.00 23.29
N ILE A 188 7.56 7.68 23.07
CA ILE A 188 7.97 6.71 22.04
C ILE A 188 7.48 5.31 22.39
N GLY A 189 7.50 4.95 23.68
CA GLY A 189 6.88 3.71 24.16
C GLY A 189 5.38 3.61 23.83
N GLN A 190 4.63 4.71 23.94
CA GLN A 190 3.23 4.77 23.56
C GLN A 190 3.05 4.64 22.03
N MET A 191 3.89 5.31 21.23
CA MET A 191 3.86 5.22 19.76
C MET A 191 4.09 3.78 19.29
N LEU A 192 5.08 3.08 19.87
CA LEU A 192 5.33 1.66 19.61
C LEU A 192 4.12 0.77 19.94
N ARG A 193 3.45 1.03 21.08
CA ARG A 193 2.23 0.30 21.48
C ARG A 193 1.08 0.54 20.52
N ASN A 194 0.82 1.78 20.16
CA ASN A 194 -0.25 2.13 19.23
C ASN A 194 0.00 1.53 17.84
N ARG A 195 1.24 1.58 17.36
CA ARG A 195 1.64 0.99 16.08
C ARG A 195 1.48 -0.52 16.08
N THR A 196 2.00 -1.20 17.10
CA THR A 196 1.92 -2.66 17.21
C THR A 196 0.47 -3.12 17.34
N SER A 197 -0.33 -2.45 18.18
CA SER A 197 -1.75 -2.74 18.33
C SER A 197 -2.50 -2.59 17.00
N SER A 198 -2.18 -1.56 16.21
CA SER A 198 -2.77 -1.39 14.88
C SER A 198 -2.39 -2.52 13.93
N ILE A 199 -1.11 -2.94 13.88
CA ILE A 199 -0.67 -4.07 13.05
C ILE A 199 -1.37 -5.36 13.47
N GLN A 200 -1.45 -5.61 14.78
CA GLN A 200 -2.09 -6.79 15.35
C GLN A 200 -3.59 -6.80 15.01
N MET A 201 -4.30 -5.72 15.33
CA MET A 201 -5.73 -5.60 15.01
C MET A 201 -6.00 -5.83 13.52
N HIS A 202 -5.19 -5.27 12.62
CA HIS A 202 -5.29 -5.54 11.20
C HIS A 202 -5.08 -7.02 10.87
N ALA A 203 -4.00 -7.63 11.36
CA ALA A 203 -3.69 -9.03 11.09
C ALA A 203 -4.80 -9.98 11.60
N ALA A 204 -5.36 -9.73 12.79
CA ALA A 204 -6.47 -10.54 13.30
C ALA A 204 -7.74 -10.36 12.47
N LEU A 205 -8.15 -9.12 12.21
CA LEU A 205 -9.37 -8.86 11.43
C LEU A 205 -9.25 -9.44 10.01
N HIS A 206 -8.11 -9.24 9.36
CA HIS A 206 -7.89 -9.73 8.01
C HIS A 206 -7.86 -11.27 7.96
N GLY A 207 -7.06 -11.91 8.82
CA GLY A 207 -6.93 -13.36 8.85
C GLY A 207 -8.21 -14.09 9.27
N ILE A 208 -8.90 -13.62 10.31
CA ILE A 208 -10.15 -14.24 10.80
C ILE A 208 -11.27 -14.03 9.78
N SER A 209 -11.44 -12.80 9.25
CA SER A 209 -12.46 -12.54 8.24
C SER A 209 -12.21 -13.39 6.99
N GLY A 210 -10.95 -13.53 6.55
CA GLY A 210 -10.61 -14.34 5.38
C GLY A 210 -10.95 -15.82 5.53
N ILE A 211 -10.65 -16.45 6.67
CA ILE A 211 -10.99 -17.87 6.88
C ILE A 211 -12.49 -18.10 7.05
N VAL A 212 -13.19 -17.19 7.74
CA VAL A 212 -14.65 -17.27 7.92
C VAL A 212 -15.35 -17.04 6.58
N ALA A 213 -14.90 -16.07 5.78
CA ALA A 213 -15.41 -15.82 4.44
C ALA A 213 -15.20 -17.04 3.54
N GLY A 214 -14.01 -17.64 3.56
CA GLY A 214 -13.73 -18.87 2.81
C GLY A 214 -14.67 -20.01 3.21
N ALA A 215 -14.83 -20.28 4.51
CA ALA A 215 -15.72 -21.33 4.99
C ALA A 215 -17.20 -21.05 4.63
N ALA A 216 -17.65 -19.81 4.79
CA ALA A 216 -19.01 -19.40 4.46
C ALA A 216 -19.28 -19.50 2.95
N ALA A 217 -18.30 -19.19 2.10
CA ALA A 217 -18.38 -19.36 0.64
C ALA A 217 -18.52 -20.83 0.21
N MET A 218 -18.06 -21.80 1.00
CA MET A 218 -18.35 -23.21 0.70
C MET A 218 -19.77 -23.61 1.11
N VAL A 219 -20.28 -23.01 2.17
CA VAL A 219 -21.64 -23.23 2.66
C VAL A 219 -22.67 -22.70 1.67
N THR A 220 -22.40 -21.56 1.01
CA THR A 220 -23.33 -20.94 0.05
C THR A 220 -23.70 -21.85 -1.13
N ALA A 221 -22.87 -22.85 -1.44
CA ALA A 221 -23.16 -23.87 -2.45
C ALA A 221 -24.43 -24.68 -2.16
N THR A 222 -24.77 -24.86 -0.87
CA THR A 222 -25.89 -25.72 -0.45
C THR A 222 -26.89 -25.01 0.45
N MET A 223 -26.49 -23.92 1.12
CA MET A 223 -27.29 -23.29 2.17
C MET A 223 -27.25 -21.75 2.10
N TRP A 224 -28.43 -21.15 1.95
CA TRP A 224 -28.58 -19.69 1.80
C TRP A 224 -28.07 -18.88 3.00
N TRP A 225 -28.10 -19.45 4.21
CA TRP A 225 -27.61 -18.77 5.41
C TRP A 225 -26.10 -18.54 5.39
N GLY A 226 -25.35 -19.22 4.51
CA GLY A 226 -23.94 -18.90 4.24
C GLY A 226 -23.74 -17.44 3.82
N TYR A 227 -24.67 -16.88 3.04
CA TYR A 227 -24.62 -15.47 2.63
C TYR A 227 -24.85 -14.50 3.79
N VAL A 228 -25.64 -14.89 4.80
CA VAL A 228 -25.83 -14.10 6.03
C VAL A 228 -24.52 -14.01 6.80
N VAL A 229 -23.70 -15.06 6.79
CA VAL A 229 -22.36 -15.09 7.40
C VAL A 229 -21.33 -14.34 6.55
N LEU A 230 -21.45 -14.35 5.21
CA LEU A 230 -20.55 -13.61 4.32
C LEU A 230 -20.71 -12.10 4.44
N LEU A 231 -21.93 -11.59 4.64
CA LEU A 231 -22.20 -10.15 4.72
C LEU A 231 -21.28 -9.40 5.74
N PRO A 232 -21.14 -9.81 7.00
CA PRO A 232 -20.22 -9.17 7.93
C PRO A 232 -18.74 -9.33 7.54
N CYS A 233 -18.38 -10.40 6.83
CA CYS A 233 -17.02 -10.58 6.32
C CYS A 233 -16.69 -9.55 5.23
N VAL A 234 -17.62 -9.34 4.29
CA VAL A 234 -17.49 -8.33 3.24
C VAL A 234 -17.33 -6.92 3.83
N ILE A 235 -18.15 -6.58 4.83
CA ILE A 235 -18.06 -5.28 5.53
C ILE A 235 -16.69 -5.18 6.23
N THR A 236 -16.25 -6.25 6.89
CA THR A 236 -14.97 -6.29 7.57
C THR A 236 -13.81 -6.14 6.60
N SER A 237 -13.84 -6.79 5.44
CA SER A 237 -12.82 -6.68 4.38
C SER A 237 -12.67 -5.24 3.88
N GLY A 238 -13.79 -4.55 3.64
CA GLY A 238 -13.79 -3.12 3.29
C GLY A 238 -13.22 -2.23 4.40
N LEU A 239 -13.58 -2.47 5.66
CA LEU A 239 -13.06 -1.73 6.81
C LEU A 239 -11.57 -2.01 7.05
N VAL A 240 -11.11 -3.24 6.85
CA VAL A 240 -9.70 -3.64 6.96
C VAL A 240 -8.86 -2.94 5.90
N ASN A 241 -9.34 -2.86 4.65
CA ASN A 241 -8.67 -2.10 3.58
C ASN A 241 -8.55 -0.61 3.95
N LEU A 242 -9.62 0.00 4.48
CA LEU A 242 -9.58 1.40 4.94
C LEU A 242 -8.63 1.58 6.13
N PHE A 243 -8.66 0.64 7.07
CA PHE A 243 -7.83 0.64 8.25
C PHE A 243 -6.35 0.49 7.89
N TRP A 244 -6.02 -0.39 6.94
CA TRP A 244 -4.67 -0.53 6.40
C TRP A 244 -4.14 0.81 5.88
N ARG A 245 -4.89 1.47 4.99
CA ARG A 245 -4.49 2.77 4.40
C ARG A 245 -4.27 3.84 5.46
N ARG A 246 -5.18 3.91 6.45
CA ARG A 246 -5.16 4.98 7.45
C ARG A 246 -4.18 4.74 8.59
N ARG A 247 -3.92 3.49 8.98
CA ARG A 247 -3.18 3.17 10.23
C ARG A 247 -1.97 2.27 10.04
N VAL A 248 -1.95 1.38 9.04
CA VAL A 248 -0.94 0.32 8.93
C VAL A 248 0.06 0.55 7.80
N GLY A 249 -0.41 0.77 6.59
CA GLY A 249 0.45 1.01 5.43
C GLY A 249 1.30 2.28 5.59
N TYR A 250 2.49 2.26 5.03
CA TYR A 250 3.36 3.42 4.89
C TYR A 250 4.17 3.28 3.61
N GLU A 251 4.74 4.39 3.15
CA GLU A 251 5.73 4.40 2.08
C GLU A 251 7.09 4.77 2.67
N ARG A 252 8.16 4.21 2.11
CA ARG A 252 9.53 4.57 2.45
C ARG A 252 10.39 4.61 1.19
N PRO A 253 11.49 5.37 1.18
CA PRO A 253 12.51 5.24 0.16
C PRO A 253 13.07 3.81 0.11
N LEU A 254 13.31 3.31 -1.10
CA LEU A 254 14.03 2.05 -1.29
C LEU A 254 15.51 2.28 -1.01
N VAL A 255 16.17 1.28 -0.43
CA VAL A 255 17.60 1.31 -0.16
C VAL A 255 18.33 1.08 -1.49
N ALA A 256 18.64 2.16 -2.21
CA ALA A 256 19.30 2.14 -3.52
C ALA A 256 20.70 2.77 -3.51
N HIS A 257 21.12 3.37 -2.40
CA HIS A 257 22.40 4.06 -2.24
C HIS A 257 23.22 3.46 -1.09
N GLU A 258 24.35 4.10 -0.79
CA GLU A 258 25.28 3.71 0.26
C GLU A 258 24.55 3.49 1.58
N ILE A 259 24.73 2.30 2.15
CA ILE A 259 24.09 1.90 3.40
C ILE A 259 24.96 2.43 4.53
N THR A 260 24.39 3.31 5.36
CA THR A 260 25.02 3.73 6.61
C THR A 260 24.53 2.85 7.76
N SER A 261 25.43 2.55 8.70
CA SER A 261 25.04 1.80 9.90
C SER A 261 23.98 2.56 10.69
N ILE A 262 22.93 1.87 11.14
CA ILE A 262 21.88 2.49 11.94
C ILE A 262 22.43 2.90 13.29
N ASP A 263 22.44 4.21 13.52
CA ASP A 263 22.57 4.79 14.85
C ASP A 263 21.19 4.92 15.51
N GLN A 264 21.08 4.36 16.72
CA GLN A 264 19.83 4.30 17.45
C GLN A 264 19.37 5.68 17.93
N ASP A 265 20.31 6.52 18.33
CA ASP A 265 20.02 7.88 18.80
C ASP A 265 19.53 8.74 17.65
N THR A 266 20.14 8.62 16.47
CA THR A 266 19.67 9.24 15.23
C THR A 266 18.24 8.79 14.87
N VAL A 267 17.90 7.50 15.01
CA VAL A 267 16.53 7.01 14.79
C VAL A 267 15.54 7.61 15.79
N LEU A 268 15.91 7.70 17.07
CA LEU A 268 15.06 8.31 18.10
C LEU A 268 14.88 9.82 17.86
N GLU A 269 15.92 10.53 17.44
CA GLU A 269 15.86 11.95 17.10
C GLU A 269 14.96 12.19 15.89
N ALA A 270 15.12 11.41 14.82
CA ALA A 270 14.25 11.46 13.65
C ALA A 270 12.78 11.16 14.01
N LEU A 271 12.54 10.24 14.94
CA LEU A 271 11.19 9.93 15.42
C LEU A 271 10.57 11.09 16.21
N ARG A 272 11.37 11.74 17.09
CA ARG A 272 10.93 12.93 17.83
C ARG A 272 10.67 14.10 16.89
N TYR A 273 11.48 14.27 15.85
CA TYR A 273 11.28 15.29 14.81
C TYR A 273 9.96 15.06 14.07
N ALA A 274 9.68 13.83 13.63
CA ALA A 274 8.42 13.49 12.96
C ALA A 274 7.20 13.73 13.87
N ASP A 275 7.23 13.28 15.14
CA ASP A 275 6.13 13.51 16.11
C ASP A 275 5.93 15.02 16.36
N SER A 276 7.02 15.78 16.49
CA SER A 276 6.97 17.23 16.68
C SER A 276 6.36 17.96 15.49
N CYS A 277 6.70 17.56 14.26
CA CYS A 277 6.10 18.12 13.05
C CYS A 277 4.61 17.80 12.97
N CYS A 278 4.20 16.56 13.21
CA CYS A 278 2.79 16.18 13.30
C CYS A 278 2.03 17.02 14.33
N GLN A 279 2.58 17.18 15.54
CA GLN A 279 1.97 18.00 16.59
C GLN A 279 1.87 19.48 16.21
N ARG A 280 2.90 20.03 15.56
CA ARG A 280 2.88 21.41 15.05
C ARG A 280 1.75 21.59 14.04
N ILE A 281 1.63 20.69 13.06
CA ILE A 281 0.54 20.73 12.06
C ILE A 281 -0.83 20.71 12.74
N TRP A 282 -1.06 19.77 13.67
CA TRP A 282 -2.33 19.66 14.39
C TRP A 282 -2.66 20.92 15.19
N LYS A 283 -1.68 21.48 15.93
CA LYS A 283 -1.86 22.76 16.64
C LYS A 283 -2.12 23.91 15.68
N GLY A 284 -1.45 23.92 14.53
CA GLY A 284 -1.65 24.88 13.45
C GLY A 284 -3.10 24.88 12.94
N TYR A 285 -3.65 23.70 12.65
CA TYR A 285 -5.04 23.56 12.21
C TYR A 285 -6.05 24.08 13.25
N VAL A 286 -5.82 23.83 14.53
CA VAL A 286 -6.68 24.39 15.62
C VAL A 286 -6.62 25.91 15.66
N LEU A 287 -5.47 26.50 15.30
CA LEU A 287 -5.25 27.95 15.25
C LEU A 287 -5.58 28.57 13.87
N GLY A 288 -6.13 27.81 12.93
CA GLY A 288 -6.43 28.28 11.58
C GLY A 288 -5.20 28.56 10.70
N LYS A 289 -4.02 28.05 11.08
CA LYS A 289 -2.80 28.15 10.30
C LYS A 289 -2.65 26.94 9.37
N ASP A 290 -2.09 27.16 8.19
CA ASP A 290 -1.75 26.08 7.28
C ASP A 290 -0.46 25.35 7.70
N ALA A 291 -0.24 24.14 7.17
CA ALA A 291 0.92 23.34 7.53
C ALA A 291 2.23 24.01 7.07
N PHE A 292 2.20 24.68 5.92
CA PHE A 292 3.34 25.37 5.35
C PHE A 292 3.88 26.47 6.26
N THR A 293 3.06 27.44 6.66
CA THR A 293 3.46 28.52 7.58
C THR A 293 3.85 28.01 8.96
N THR A 294 3.30 26.85 9.34
CA THR A 294 3.57 26.25 10.65
C THR A 294 4.90 25.50 10.67
N LEU A 295 5.37 24.96 9.55
CA LEU A 295 6.55 24.09 9.48
C LEU A 295 7.79 24.82 8.96
N VAL A 296 7.64 25.64 7.91
CA VAL A 296 8.73 26.34 7.24
C VAL A 296 9.08 27.60 8.04
N PRO A 297 10.34 27.78 8.52
CA PRO A 297 10.72 28.93 9.34
C PRO A 297 10.52 30.28 8.64
N GLU A 298 10.88 30.35 7.35
CA GLU A 298 10.75 31.54 6.50
C GLU A 298 9.80 31.22 5.33
N ALA A 299 8.51 31.46 5.52
CA ALA A 299 7.46 31.10 4.56
C ALA A 299 7.54 31.83 3.21
N GLU A 300 8.29 32.94 3.14
CA GLU A 300 8.49 33.71 1.91
C GLU A 300 9.81 33.33 1.19
N SER A 301 10.67 32.53 1.82
CA SER A 301 11.95 32.12 1.26
C SER A 301 11.80 30.81 0.48
N LEU A 302 11.97 30.87 -0.85
CA LEU A 302 11.96 29.69 -1.72
C LEU A 302 13.04 28.69 -1.30
N LEU A 303 14.23 29.17 -0.92
CA LEU A 303 15.33 28.32 -0.51
C LEU A 303 14.98 27.54 0.76
N CYS A 304 14.35 28.18 1.75
CA CYS A 304 13.90 27.48 2.97
C CYS A 304 12.78 26.48 2.68
N ALA A 305 11.87 26.79 1.75
CA ALA A 305 10.83 25.86 1.33
C ALA A 305 11.41 24.63 0.61
N LEU A 306 12.36 24.82 -0.30
CA LEU A 306 13.02 23.74 -1.04
C LEU A 306 13.91 22.88 -0.14
N ASP A 307 14.67 23.49 0.77
CA ASP A 307 15.47 22.77 1.78
C ASP A 307 14.58 21.90 2.67
N PHE A 308 13.44 22.44 3.13
CA PHE A 308 12.46 21.66 3.88
C PHE A 308 11.89 20.49 3.06
N ILE A 309 11.55 20.71 1.79
CA ILE A 309 11.01 19.69 0.89
C ILE A 309 12.03 18.58 0.66
N GLN A 310 13.30 18.93 0.41
CA GLN A 310 14.38 17.99 0.19
C GLN A 310 14.67 17.14 1.43
N LYS A 311 14.82 17.78 2.60
CA LYS A 311 15.06 17.09 3.88
C LYS A 311 13.96 16.09 4.25
N ASN A 312 12.74 16.30 3.78
CA ASN A 312 11.59 15.46 4.09
C ASN A 312 11.15 14.54 2.93
N ASN A 313 12.01 14.32 1.94
CA ASN A 313 11.77 13.43 0.79
C ASN A 313 10.50 13.77 -0.01
N LEU A 314 10.14 15.05 -0.10
CA LEU A 314 8.99 15.54 -0.86
C LEU A 314 9.38 16.10 -2.24
N PHE A 315 10.68 16.12 -2.56
CA PHE A 315 11.19 16.80 -3.75
C PHE A 315 10.75 16.16 -5.07
N GLU A 316 10.70 14.82 -5.13
CA GLU A 316 10.16 14.12 -6.30
C GLU A 316 8.70 14.52 -6.57
N ASP A 317 7.89 14.65 -5.51
CA ASP A 317 6.50 15.08 -5.62
C ASP A 317 6.36 16.53 -6.09
N LEU A 318 7.28 17.41 -5.67
CA LEU A 318 7.36 18.78 -6.17
C LEU A 318 7.67 18.77 -7.67
N CYS A 319 8.69 18.03 -8.09
CA CYS A 319 9.08 17.91 -9.50
C CYS A 319 7.92 17.37 -10.35
N LEU A 320 7.21 16.34 -9.89
CA LEU A 320 6.04 15.80 -10.59
C LEU A 320 4.90 16.81 -10.72
N ARG A 321 4.70 17.71 -9.75
CA ARG A 321 3.70 18.79 -9.86
C ARG A 321 4.14 19.85 -10.86
N LEU A 322 5.41 20.26 -10.79
CA LEU A 322 5.98 21.23 -11.71
C LEU A 322 6.00 20.70 -13.16
N LEU A 323 6.23 19.40 -13.38
CA LEU A 323 6.24 18.82 -14.72
C LEU A 323 4.84 18.64 -15.35
N LYS A 324 3.77 18.69 -14.54
CA LYS A 324 2.38 18.61 -15.04
C LYS A 324 1.92 19.91 -15.71
N ASP A 325 2.49 21.05 -15.31
CA ASP A 325 2.22 22.31 -15.96
C ASP A 325 3.11 22.44 -17.23
N PRO A 326 2.52 22.62 -18.43
CA PRO A 326 3.28 22.68 -19.68
C PRO A 326 4.30 23.81 -19.72
N GLU A 327 4.01 24.94 -19.06
CA GLU A 327 4.87 26.12 -19.08
C GLU A 327 6.12 25.92 -18.21
N THR A 328 5.92 25.46 -16.99
CA THR A 328 7.01 25.09 -16.06
C THR A 328 7.85 23.93 -16.61
N SER A 329 7.22 22.93 -17.23
CA SER A 329 7.93 21.80 -17.85
C SER A 329 8.89 22.26 -18.96
N ARG A 330 8.46 23.19 -19.82
CA ARG A 330 9.32 23.79 -20.86
C ARG A 330 10.49 24.56 -20.25
N ARG A 331 10.24 25.37 -19.22
CA ARG A 331 11.28 26.13 -18.52
C ARG A 331 12.32 25.21 -17.87
N LEU A 332 11.89 24.14 -17.20
CA LEU A 332 12.79 23.16 -16.57
C LEU A 332 13.67 22.42 -17.59
N GLN A 333 13.11 22.10 -18.77
CA GLN A 333 13.87 21.51 -19.86
C GLN A 333 14.93 22.47 -20.41
N GLN A 334 14.58 23.75 -20.57
CA GLN A 334 15.52 24.79 -21.02
C GLN A 334 16.68 25.00 -20.05
N THR A 335 16.40 25.05 -18.74
CA THR A 335 17.44 25.19 -17.70
C THR A 335 18.36 23.97 -17.65
N SER A 336 17.84 22.76 -17.88
CA SER A 336 18.64 21.52 -17.89
C SER A 336 19.54 21.41 -19.12
N SER A 337 19.12 21.96 -20.27
CA SER A 337 19.92 22.00 -21.51
C SER A 337 21.02 23.05 -21.54
N ALA A 338 21.12 23.92 -20.53
CA ALA A 338 22.13 24.99 -20.47
C ALA A 338 23.49 24.54 -19.87
N SER A 339 23.64 23.29 -19.44
CA SER A 339 24.95 22.74 -19.07
C SER A 339 25.74 22.34 -20.32
N PRO A 340 26.93 22.92 -20.59
CA PRO A 340 27.74 22.56 -21.74
C PRO A 340 28.49 21.25 -21.46
N SER A 341 27.88 20.11 -21.76
CA SER A 341 28.65 18.89 -22.00
C SER A 341 29.16 18.92 -23.45
N SER A 342 30.42 19.34 -23.59
CA SER A 342 31.21 19.10 -24.79
C SER A 342 31.35 17.60 -25.06
N SER A 343 31.35 17.27 -26.35
CA SER A 343 31.70 16.00 -27.04
C SER A 343 30.60 14.94 -27.21
N THR A 344 29.94 15.05 -28.37
CA THR A 344 29.71 14.05 -29.44
C THR A 344 29.54 12.56 -29.11
N ASP A 345 28.47 12.04 -29.71
CA ASP A 345 28.23 10.67 -30.18
C ASP A 345 28.02 9.58 -29.12
N ASN A 346 26.75 9.32 -28.79
CA ASN A 346 26.15 7.99 -28.95
C ASN A 346 24.63 8.03 -28.69
N PHE A 347 23.89 7.31 -29.53
CA PHE A 347 22.46 7.04 -29.45
C PHE A 347 22.18 6.12 -28.23
N ALA A 348 22.22 6.68 -27.02
CA ALA A 348 21.77 6.01 -25.80
C ALA A 348 20.59 6.79 -25.23
N ALA A 349 19.59 6.08 -24.71
CA ALA A 349 18.31 6.59 -24.23
C ALA A 349 18.47 7.95 -23.52
N ALA A 350 17.69 8.95 -23.95
CA ALA A 350 17.67 10.28 -23.35
C ALA A 350 17.58 10.16 -21.82
N GLU A 351 18.70 10.39 -21.13
CA GLU A 351 18.72 10.49 -19.68
C GLU A 351 17.75 11.61 -19.31
N ALA A 352 16.76 11.28 -18.47
CA ALA A 352 15.82 12.26 -17.98
C ALA A 352 16.61 13.40 -17.31
N PRO A 353 16.26 14.68 -17.55
CA PRO A 353 16.99 15.79 -16.96
C PRO A 353 16.99 15.68 -15.43
N ALA A 354 18.18 15.61 -14.84
CA ALA A 354 18.36 15.59 -13.40
C ALA A 354 18.08 17.00 -12.84
N ILE A 355 16.90 17.20 -12.27
CA ILE A 355 16.50 18.47 -11.67
C ILE A 355 17.14 18.57 -10.28
N ASP A 356 18.04 19.54 -10.10
CA ASP A 356 18.61 19.86 -8.79
C ASP A 356 17.83 21.01 -8.12
N TRP A 357 17.62 20.90 -6.81
CA TRP A 357 16.86 21.89 -6.04
C TRP A 357 17.63 23.21 -5.89
N HIS A 358 18.97 23.17 -5.88
CA HIS A 358 19.76 24.41 -5.91
C HIS A 358 19.59 25.16 -7.24
N GLN A 359 19.52 24.44 -8.36
CA GLN A 359 19.28 25.04 -9.67
C GLN A 359 17.88 25.65 -9.77
N LEU A 360 16.87 25.01 -9.14
CA LEU A 360 15.51 25.57 -9.03
C LEU A 360 15.48 26.87 -8.21
N ALA A 361 16.28 26.94 -7.14
CA ALA A 361 16.35 28.12 -6.26
C ALA A 361 17.16 29.28 -6.88
N ALA A 362 18.08 28.98 -7.80
CA ALA A 362 18.98 29.96 -8.41
C ALA A 362 18.36 30.78 -9.55
N VAL A 363 17.13 30.47 -9.95
CA VAL A 363 16.44 31.20 -11.02
C VAL A 363 15.97 32.57 -10.49
N GLU A 364 16.62 33.64 -10.93
CA GLU A 364 16.30 35.03 -10.57
C GLU A 364 15.08 35.59 -11.33
N ASP A 365 13.95 34.87 -11.28
CA ASP A 365 12.64 35.32 -11.79
C ASP A 365 11.64 35.34 -10.63
N GLU A 366 11.11 36.52 -10.31
CA GLU A 366 10.16 36.71 -9.20
C GLU A 366 8.84 35.96 -9.46
N ALA A 367 8.36 35.94 -10.71
CA ALA A 367 7.14 35.23 -11.06
C ALA A 367 7.33 33.71 -10.96
N TRP A 368 8.50 33.22 -11.37
CA TRP A 368 8.90 31.83 -11.17
C TRP A 368 8.97 31.47 -9.67
N THR A 369 9.64 32.31 -8.88
CA THR A 369 9.82 32.11 -7.44
C THR A 369 8.47 32.01 -6.73
N GLN A 370 7.56 32.93 -7.00
CA GLN A 370 6.20 32.91 -6.44
C GLN A 370 5.41 31.67 -6.89
N HIS A 371 5.55 31.27 -8.15
CA HIS A 371 4.89 30.07 -8.67
C HIS A 371 5.38 28.79 -7.97
N VAL A 372 6.71 28.58 -7.90
CA VAL A 372 7.28 27.40 -7.23
C VAL A 372 6.92 27.39 -5.75
N LEU A 373 6.96 28.55 -5.08
CA LEU A 373 6.56 28.67 -3.67
C LEU A 373 5.09 28.32 -3.47
N LYS A 374 4.20 28.73 -4.37
CA LYS A 374 2.79 28.34 -4.35
C LYS A 374 2.63 26.82 -4.48
N VAL A 375 3.30 26.19 -5.44
CA VAL A 375 3.25 24.73 -5.62
C VAL A 375 3.83 24.00 -4.40
N ALA A 376 4.91 24.50 -3.82
CA ALA A 376 5.51 24.00 -2.58
C ALA A 376 4.55 24.10 -1.39
N ARG A 377 3.84 25.23 -1.26
CA ARG A 377 2.82 25.45 -0.22
C ARG A 377 1.67 24.47 -0.35
N GLU A 378 1.12 24.31 -1.56
CA GLU A 378 0.07 23.33 -1.84
C GLU A 378 0.53 21.90 -1.55
N LEU A 379 1.76 21.54 -1.94
CA LEU A 379 2.35 20.23 -1.68
C LEU A 379 2.47 19.94 -0.18
N ILE A 380 3.05 20.87 0.58
CA ILE A 380 3.26 20.70 2.02
C ILE A 380 1.91 20.63 2.75
N ASN A 381 0.95 21.49 2.40
CA ASN A 381 -0.37 21.49 3.01
C ASN A 381 -1.14 20.18 2.76
N GLU A 382 -0.95 19.54 1.61
CA GLU A 382 -1.60 18.27 1.28
C GLU A 382 -0.86 17.05 1.84
N LYS A 383 0.47 17.00 1.69
CA LYS A 383 1.25 15.77 1.89
C LYS A 383 2.06 15.72 3.17
N ALA A 384 2.38 16.85 3.82
CA ALA A 384 3.32 16.84 4.94
C ALA A 384 2.87 15.94 6.10
N LEU A 385 1.60 16.03 6.50
CA LEU A 385 1.07 15.20 7.59
C LEU A 385 1.17 13.70 7.27
N LEU A 386 0.85 13.32 6.02
CA LEU A 386 0.94 11.93 5.60
C LEU A 386 2.40 11.46 5.55
N SER A 387 3.31 12.30 5.04
CA SER A 387 4.75 12.02 4.98
C SER A 387 5.34 11.76 6.36
N PHE A 388 5.09 12.67 7.33
CA PHE A 388 5.56 12.47 8.71
C PHE A 388 4.93 11.25 9.38
N THR A 389 3.66 10.97 9.10
CA THR A 389 3.00 9.76 9.59
C THR A 389 3.64 8.48 9.02
N TYR A 390 4.06 8.50 7.75
CA TYR A 390 4.76 7.36 7.12
C TYR A 390 6.18 7.22 7.64
N GLN A 391 6.91 8.33 7.78
CA GLN A 391 8.23 8.36 8.39
C GLN A 391 8.19 7.81 9.82
N GLU A 392 7.21 8.23 10.64
CA GLU A 392 7.00 7.71 11.99
C GLU A 392 6.83 6.17 11.97
N ARG A 393 5.93 5.66 11.12
CA ARG A 393 5.66 4.22 11.00
C ARG A 393 6.90 3.44 10.59
N HIS A 394 7.64 3.97 9.62
CA HIS A 394 8.87 3.38 9.13
C HIS A 394 9.94 3.34 10.22
N LEU A 395 10.20 4.46 10.91
CA LEU A 395 11.19 4.55 11.98
C LEU A 395 10.85 3.65 13.17
N LEU A 396 9.57 3.54 13.54
CA LEU A 396 9.12 2.60 14.57
C LEU A 396 9.36 1.14 14.15
N GLU A 397 9.18 0.81 12.87
CA GLU A 397 9.49 -0.53 12.36
C GLU A 397 11.00 -0.78 12.32
N VAL A 398 11.80 0.18 11.87
CA VAL A 398 13.27 0.09 11.90
C VAL A 398 13.77 -0.16 13.32
N LEU A 399 13.29 0.63 14.29
CA LEU A 399 13.65 0.45 15.70
C LEU A 399 13.26 -0.95 16.20
N GLY A 400 12.05 -1.41 15.87
CA GLY A 400 11.58 -2.76 16.21
C GLY A 400 12.42 -3.88 15.60
N CYS A 401 12.75 -3.77 14.31
CA CYS A 401 13.55 -4.75 13.58
C CYS A 401 14.98 -4.80 14.11
N TYR A 402 15.60 -3.62 14.28
CA TYR A 402 16.98 -3.49 14.71
C TYR A 402 17.19 -4.00 16.14
N MET A 403 16.25 -3.73 17.07
CA MET A 403 16.34 -4.21 18.46
C MET A 403 16.10 -5.72 18.63
N CYS A 404 15.44 -6.35 17.66
CA CYS A 404 15.03 -7.75 17.73
C CYS A 404 16.16 -8.73 17.32
N ARG A 405 17.19 -8.21 16.66
CA ARG A 405 18.45 -8.90 16.33
C ARG A 405 19.53 -8.45 17.29
#